data_AF-A0A519YJC6-F1
#
_entry.id   AF-A0A519YJC6-F1
#
_cell.length_a   1.000
_cell.length_b   1.000
_cell.length_c   1.000
_cell.angle_alpha   90.00
_cell.angle_beta   90.00
_cell.angle_gamma   90.00
#
_symmetry.space_group_name_H-M   'P 1'
#
loop_
_entity.id
_entity.type
_entity.pdbx_description
1 polymer ?
#
loop_
_entity_poly.entity_id
_entity_poly.type
_entity_poly.pdbx_seq_one_letter_code
_entity_poly.pdbx_strand_id
1 'polypeptide(L)'
;MQPQDPTLLTRASDWARHSVTLKLLSIGILLLLLLIPSSMVENLITERASNRDAATEEISAQWGGAQLVLGPVLVLPYTAQETNEDKRTTEVTRYVCVLPDTLSSTGTLAPERRHRGIYEAVVYRANMHV
;
A
#
# COMPACT_ATOMS: atom_id res chain seq x y z
N MET A 1 10.50 79.85 5.29
CA MET A 1 10.84 78.42 5.10
C MET A 1 10.90 78.13 3.61
N GLN A 2 12.05 77.76 3.05
CA GLN A 2 12.17 77.30 1.65
C GLN A 2 11.61 75.87 1.53
N PRO A 3 10.80 75.55 0.49
CA PRO A 3 10.35 74.19 0.24
C PRO A 3 11.50 73.37 -0.36
N GLN A 4 11.84 72.24 0.28
CA GLN A 4 12.82 71.28 -0.23
C GLN A 4 12.17 70.46 -1.35
N ASP A 5 12.80 70.43 -2.53
CA ASP A 5 12.33 69.64 -3.66
C ASP A 5 12.34 68.14 -3.34
N PRO A 6 11.32 67.37 -3.77
CA PRO A 6 11.26 65.94 -3.50
C PRO A 6 12.40 65.22 -4.22
N THR A 7 13.32 64.67 -3.43
CA THR A 7 14.45 63.82 -3.82
C THR A 7 13.97 62.71 -4.76
N LEU A 8 14.66 62.42 -5.86
CA LEU A 8 14.21 61.48 -6.90
C LEU A 8 13.79 60.08 -6.39
N LEU A 9 14.34 59.67 -5.24
CA LEU A 9 13.99 58.41 -4.56
C LEU A 9 12.56 58.41 -4.01
N THR A 10 12.02 59.56 -3.58
CA THR A 10 10.65 59.63 -3.04
C THR A 10 9.61 59.49 -4.15
N ARG A 11 9.85 60.09 -5.33
CA ARG A 11 8.99 59.93 -6.51
C ARG A 11 8.93 58.49 -7.01
N ALA A 12 10.06 57.78 -7.01
CA ALA A 12 10.12 56.36 -7.38
C ALA A 12 9.33 55.47 -6.38
N SER A 13 9.44 55.77 -5.08
CA SER A 13 8.67 55.12 -4.01
C SER A 13 7.16 55.31 -4.19
N ASP A 14 6.72 56.53 -4.46
CA ASP A 14 5.29 56.85 -4.53
C ASP A 14 4.64 56.22 -5.78
N TRP A 15 5.35 56.20 -6.91
CA TRP A 15 4.91 55.47 -8.11
C TRP A 15 4.81 53.96 -7.85
N ALA A 16 5.77 53.37 -7.14
CA ALA A 16 5.73 51.96 -6.77
C ALA A 16 4.56 51.63 -5.81
N ARG A 17 4.23 52.54 -4.88
CA ARG A 17 3.10 52.38 -3.93
C ARG A 17 1.73 52.45 -4.63
N HIS A 18 1.61 53.22 -5.70
CA HIS A 18 0.36 53.39 -6.44
C HIS A 18 0.17 52.40 -7.59
N SER A 19 1.22 51.70 -8.02
CA SER A 19 1.13 50.78 -9.16
C SER A 19 0.49 49.42 -8.78
N VAL A 20 -0.69 49.15 -9.35
CA VAL A 20 -1.48 47.93 -9.08
C VAL A 20 -0.82 46.67 -9.66
N THR A 21 -0.16 46.78 -10.81
CA THR A 21 0.56 45.66 -11.45
C THR A 21 1.74 45.19 -10.62
N LEU A 22 2.47 46.10 -9.98
CA LEU A 22 3.57 45.74 -9.08
C LEU A 22 3.07 44.98 -7.83
N LYS A 23 1.91 45.39 -7.29
CA LYS A 23 1.25 44.67 -6.19
C LYS A 23 0.85 43.26 -6.61
N LEU A 24 0.20 43.09 -7.76
CA LEU A 24 -0.16 41.77 -8.29
C LEU A 24 1.06 40.87 -8.53
N LEU A 25 2.13 41.41 -9.11
CA LEU A 25 3.39 40.68 -9.31
C LEU A 25 3.97 40.20 -7.97
N SER A 26 4.00 41.09 -6.96
CA SER A 26 4.52 40.74 -5.63
C SER A 26 3.73 39.62 -4.94
N ILE A 27 2.40 39.63 -5.09
CA ILE A 27 1.52 38.56 -4.58
C ILE A 27 1.80 37.26 -5.33
N GLY A 28 1.93 37.31 -6.66
CA GLY A 28 2.26 36.14 -7.47
C GLY A 28 3.59 35.49 -7.08
N ILE A 29 4.63 36.29 -6.85
CA ILE A 29 5.94 35.81 -6.38
C ILE A 29 5.80 35.18 -4.99
N LEU A 30 5.06 35.81 -4.08
CA LEU A 30 4.83 35.27 -2.74
C LEU A 30 4.08 33.93 -2.78
N LEU A 31 3.08 33.80 -3.64
CA LEU A 31 2.35 32.54 -3.86
C LEU A 31 3.27 31.43 -4.37
N LEU A 32 4.12 31.73 -5.36
CA LEU A 32 5.09 30.77 -5.87
C LEU A 32 6.10 30.35 -4.79
N LEU A 33 6.55 31.29 -3.97
CA LEU A 33 7.46 31.01 -2.87
C LEU A 33 6.80 30.11 -1.83
N LEU A 34 5.52 30.34 -1.50
CA LEU A 34 4.72 29.51 -0.60
C LEU A 34 4.42 28.11 -1.14
N LEU A 35 4.45 27.92 -2.45
CA LEU A 35 4.28 26.60 -3.08
C LEU A 35 5.42 25.64 -2.73
N ILE A 36 6.65 26.18 -2.54
CA ILE A 36 7.82 25.38 -2.16
C ILE A 36 7.60 24.66 -0.82
N PRO A 37 7.37 25.35 0.33
CA PRO A 37 7.13 24.68 1.59
C PRO A 37 5.85 23.82 1.58
N SER A 38 4.82 24.21 0.83
CA SER A 38 3.60 23.39 0.69
C SER A 38 3.91 22.02 0.07
N SER A 39 4.61 22.02 -1.07
CA SER A 39 5.00 20.77 -1.74
C SER A 39 5.96 19.92 -0.90
N MET A 40 6.84 20.54 -0.11
CA MET A 40 7.72 19.82 0.82
C MET A 40 6.92 19.07 1.89
N VAL A 41 5.87 19.69 2.45
CA VAL A 41 5.01 19.04 3.44
C VAL A 41 4.24 17.88 2.83
N GLU A 42 3.65 18.07 1.64
CA GLU A 42 2.94 17.01 0.93
C GLU A 42 3.85 15.81 0.60
N ASN A 43 5.07 16.08 0.16
CA ASN A 43 6.06 15.03 -0.09
C ASN A 43 6.41 14.27 1.18
N LEU A 44 6.63 14.97 2.29
CA LEU A 44 6.92 14.34 3.58
C LEU A 44 5.76 13.47 4.07
N ILE A 45 4.52 13.92 3.91
CA ILE A 45 3.34 13.13 4.27
C ILE A 45 3.27 11.86 3.43
N THR A 46 3.51 11.99 2.12
CA THR A 46 3.49 10.86 1.18
C THR A 46 4.57 9.84 1.52
N GLU A 47 5.79 10.29 1.82
CA GLU A 47 6.89 9.43 2.26
C GLU A 47 6.55 8.68 3.56
N ARG A 48 5.92 9.36 4.53
CA ARG A 48 5.50 8.74 5.80
C ARG A 48 4.41 7.68 5.60
N ALA A 49 3.44 7.95 4.73
CA ALA A 49 2.40 6.98 4.39
C ALA A 49 3.01 5.75 3.71
N SER A 50 3.83 5.94 2.69
CA SER A 50 4.49 4.86 1.95
C SER A 50 5.37 3.99 2.86
N ASN A 51 6.14 4.59 3.77
CA ASN A 51 6.98 3.84 4.71
C ASN A 51 6.15 2.99 5.69
N ARG A 52 4.99 3.50 6.14
CA ARG A 52 4.08 2.75 7.00
C ARG A 52 3.47 1.56 6.28
N ASP A 53 3.03 1.76 5.04
CA ASP A 53 2.40 0.72 4.24
C ASP A 53 3.40 -0.39 3.92
N ALA A 54 4.63 -0.02 3.50
CA ALA A 54 5.71 -0.98 3.27
C ALA A 54 6.07 -1.79 4.53
N ALA A 55 6.13 -1.15 5.70
CA ALA A 55 6.38 -1.87 6.95
C ALA A 55 5.27 -2.86 7.30
N THR A 56 4.01 -2.50 7.03
CA THR A 56 2.85 -3.36 7.27
C THR A 56 2.84 -4.55 6.31
N GLU A 57 3.12 -4.31 5.04
CA GLU A 57 3.24 -5.35 4.01
C GLU A 57 4.36 -6.32 4.35
N GLU A 58 5.53 -5.84 4.76
CA GLU A 58 6.65 -6.70 5.10
C GLU A 58 6.39 -7.55 6.34
N ILE A 59 5.76 -6.98 7.38
CA ILE A 59 5.30 -7.76 8.54
C ILE A 59 4.31 -8.84 8.08
N SER A 60 3.36 -8.49 7.21
CA SER A 60 2.36 -9.43 6.71
C SER A 60 2.97 -10.55 5.86
N ALA A 61 3.95 -10.23 5.01
CA ALA A 61 4.67 -11.20 4.19
C ALA A 61 5.47 -12.20 5.03
N GLN A 62 6.09 -11.76 6.13
CA GLN A 62 6.77 -12.65 7.08
C GLN A 62 5.80 -13.56 7.86
N TRP A 63 4.52 -13.18 7.94
CA TRP A 63 3.47 -13.87 8.71
C TRP A 63 2.52 -14.72 7.85
N GLY A 64 2.83 -14.88 6.57
CA GLY A 64 2.10 -15.77 5.68
C GLY A 64 0.96 -15.10 4.91
N GLY A 65 0.80 -13.77 5.01
CA GLY A 65 -0.16 -12.99 4.23
C GLY A 65 -1.60 -13.49 4.32
N ALA A 66 -2.35 -13.36 3.23
CA ALA A 66 -3.67 -13.95 3.10
C ALA A 66 -3.56 -15.45 2.83
N GLN A 67 -4.13 -16.28 3.71
CA GLN A 67 -4.11 -17.74 3.57
C GLN A 67 -5.51 -18.30 3.34
N LEU A 68 -5.61 -19.26 2.42
CA LEU A 68 -6.79 -20.07 2.20
C LEU A 68 -6.50 -21.49 2.69
N VAL A 69 -7.20 -21.93 3.73
CA VAL A 69 -7.07 -23.29 4.26
C VAL A 69 -8.16 -24.16 3.64
N LEU A 70 -7.74 -25.23 2.95
CA LEU A 70 -8.61 -26.23 2.35
C LEU A 70 -8.63 -27.50 3.23
N GLY A 71 -9.76 -28.20 3.21
CA GLY A 71 -9.90 -29.47 3.94
C GLY A 71 -9.03 -30.60 3.37
N PRO A 72 -8.92 -31.72 4.10
CA PRO A 72 -8.16 -32.88 3.63
C PRO A 72 -8.79 -33.51 2.38
N VAL A 73 -7.95 -34.04 1.50
CA VAL A 73 -8.35 -34.78 0.30
C VAL A 73 -7.72 -36.16 0.34
N LEU A 74 -8.53 -37.21 0.17
CA LEU A 74 -8.06 -38.58 0.07
C LEU A 74 -7.82 -38.94 -1.39
N VAL A 75 -6.59 -39.28 -1.74
CA VAL A 75 -6.22 -39.71 -3.10
C VAL A 75 -5.96 -41.21 -3.09
N LEU A 76 -6.78 -41.97 -3.82
CA LEU A 76 -6.68 -43.42 -3.91
C LEU A 76 -6.16 -43.80 -5.31
N PRO A 77 -4.97 -44.44 -5.42
CA PRO A 77 -4.52 -45.03 -6.67
C PRO A 77 -5.31 -46.31 -6.95
N TYR A 78 -5.77 -46.49 -8.19
CA TYR A 78 -6.39 -47.71 -8.67
C TYR A 78 -5.87 -48.08 -10.05
N THR A 79 -5.89 -49.36 -10.34
CA THR A 79 -5.40 -49.88 -11.61
C THR A 79 -6.57 -50.06 -12.58
N ALA A 80 -6.49 -49.37 -13.72
CA ALA A 80 -7.45 -49.47 -14.80
C ALA A 80 -6.82 -50.21 -15.98
N GLN A 81 -7.58 -51.09 -16.61
CA GLN A 81 -7.17 -51.69 -17.87
C GLN A 81 -7.78 -50.88 -19.00
N GLU A 82 -6.92 -50.25 -19.79
CA GLU A 82 -7.34 -49.49 -20.97
C GLU A 82 -6.96 -50.28 -22.22
N THR A 83 -7.96 -50.51 -23.08
CA THR A 83 -7.75 -51.12 -24.39
C THR A 83 -7.47 -50.00 -25.39
N ASN A 84 -6.25 -49.97 -25.90
CA ASN A 84 -5.85 -48.99 -26.92
C ASN A 84 -6.46 -49.36 -28.29
N GLU A 85 -6.45 -48.45 -29.28
CA GLU A 85 -7.04 -48.69 -30.62
C GLU A 85 -6.50 -49.97 -31.31
N ASP A 86 -5.27 -50.37 -30.97
CA ASP A 86 -4.60 -51.59 -31.43
C ASP A 86 -5.03 -52.90 -30.71
N LYS A 87 -6.10 -52.88 -29.90
CA LYS A 87 -6.58 -54.02 -29.09
C LYS A 87 -5.56 -54.58 -28.07
N ARG A 88 -4.57 -53.78 -27.67
CA ARG A 88 -3.67 -54.13 -26.57
C ARG A 88 -4.23 -53.57 -25.27
N THR A 89 -4.41 -54.46 -24.29
CA THR A 89 -4.82 -54.11 -22.94
C THR A 89 -3.59 -53.66 -22.17
N THR A 90 -3.53 -52.38 -21.82
CA THR A 90 -2.43 -51.83 -21.02
C THR A 90 -2.94 -51.52 -19.63
N GLU A 91 -2.13 -51.86 -18.64
CA GLU A 91 -2.44 -51.57 -17.24
C GLU A 91 -1.99 -50.14 -16.91
N VAL A 92 -2.95 -49.28 -16.59
CA VAL A 92 -2.73 -47.85 -16.34
C VAL A 92 -3.12 -47.55 -14.90
N THR A 93 -2.21 -46.93 -14.14
CA THR A 93 -2.51 -46.44 -12.79
C THR A 93 -3.25 -45.11 -12.89
N ARG A 94 -4.43 -45.04 -12.28
CA ARG A 94 -5.29 -43.85 -12.25
C ARG A 94 -5.58 -43.47 -10.80
N TYR A 95 -5.97 -42.22 -10.58
CA TYR A 95 -6.19 -41.68 -9.24
C TYR A 95 -7.64 -41.24 -9.10
N VAL A 96 -8.27 -41.57 -7.98
CA VAL A 96 -9.56 -40.99 -7.59
C VAL A 96 -9.36 -40.10 -6.37
N CYS A 97 -9.90 -38.89 -6.44
CA CYS A 97 -9.89 -37.93 -5.34
C CYS A 97 -11.24 -37.94 -4.64
N VAL A 98 -11.25 -38.23 -3.34
CA VAL A 98 -12.45 -38.27 -2.51
C VAL A 98 -12.35 -37.14 -1.48
N LEU A 99 -13.40 -36.31 -1.44
CA LEU A 99 -13.56 -35.23 -0.47
C LEU A 99 -14.51 -35.68 0.65
N PRO A 100 -14.35 -35.18 1.88
CA PRO A 100 -15.28 -35.48 2.96
C PRO A 100 -16.66 -34.83 2.70
N ASP A 101 -17.74 -35.57 2.95
CA ASP A 101 -19.12 -35.07 2.83
C ASP A 101 -19.43 -33.95 3.83
N THR A 102 -18.79 -34.01 5.01
CA THR A 102 -18.90 -33.01 6.07
C THR A 102 -17.53 -32.68 6.64
N LEU A 103 -17.21 -31.40 6.73
CA LEU A 103 -15.99 -30.91 7.37
C LEU A 103 -16.37 -29.95 8.50
N SER A 104 -15.97 -30.29 9.74
CA SER A 104 -16.15 -29.43 10.91
C SER A 104 -14.78 -29.02 11.43
N SER A 105 -14.34 -27.81 11.09
CA SER A 105 -13.10 -27.25 11.63
C SER A 105 -13.41 -26.20 12.69
N THR A 106 -12.63 -26.21 13.76
CA THR A 106 -12.70 -25.21 14.83
C THR A 106 -11.33 -24.61 15.05
N GLY A 107 -11.27 -23.31 15.35
CA GLY A 107 -10.00 -22.66 15.58
C GLY A 107 -10.15 -21.38 16.38
N THR A 108 -9.10 -21.02 17.09
CA THR A 108 -9.02 -19.78 17.86
C THR A 108 -8.04 -18.83 17.17
N LEU A 109 -8.46 -17.59 16.91
CA LEU A 109 -7.59 -16.53 16.42
C LEU A 109 -7.13 -15.65 17.60
N ALA A 110 -5.82 -15.60 17.82
CA ALA A 110 -5.20 -14.72 18.80
C ALA A 110 -4.50 -13.55 18.07
N PRO A 111 -4.89 -12.28 18.33
CA PRO A 111 -4.18 -11.14 17.79
C PRO A 111 -2.84 -10.94 18.51
N GLU A 112 -1.79 -10.71 17.74
CA GLU A 112 -0.46 -10.32 18.22
C GLU A 112 -0.06 -8.99 17.58
N ARG A 113 0.55 -8.10 18.37
CA ARG A 113 1.10 -6.83 17.87
C ARG A 113 2.56 -7.03 17.48
N ARG A 114 2.90 -6.73 16.24
CA ARG A 114 4.25 -6.83 15.68
C ARG A 114 4.77 -5.45 15.34
N HIS A 115 6.05 -5.25 15.59
CA HIS A 115 6.71 -3.96 15.44
C HIS A 115 7.82 -4.07 14.41
N ARG A 116 7.94 -3.02 13.59
CA ARG A 116 9.09 -2.80 12.73
C ARG A 116 9.50 -1.33 12.79
N GLY A 117 10.62 -1.05 13.43
CA GLY A 117 11.05 0.31 13.74
C GLY A 117 10.04 1.02 14.63
N ILE A 118 9.47 2.13 14.14
CA ILE A 118 8.41 2.90 14.83
C ILE A 118 6.99 2.48 14.43
N TYR A 119 6.85 1.50 13.53
CA TYR A 119 5.55 1.08 12.99
C TYR A 119 5.07 -0.20 13.67
N GLU A 120 3.76 -0.27 13.91
CA GLU A 120 3.07 -1.40 14.53
C GLU A 120 2.02 -1.95 13.57
N ALA A 121 1.93 -3.28 13.47
CA ALA A 121 0.89 -3.99 12.73
C ALA A 121 0.31 -5.12 13.58
N VAL A 122 -1.00 -5.36 13.46
CA VAL A 122 -1.68 -6.45 14.14
C VAL A 122 -1.71 -7.67 13.22
N VAL A 123 -1.13 -8.78 13.67
CA VAL A 123 -1.16 -10.07 12.98
C VAL A 123 -2.03 -11.04 13.77
N TYR A 124 -2.57 -12.07 13.12
CA TYR A 124 -3.43 -13.06 13.77
C TYR A 124 -2.77 -14.42 13.72
N ARG A 125 -2.56 -15.02 14.90
CA ARG A 125 -2.16 -16.42 14.99
C ARG A 125 -3.41 -17.27 15.11
N ALA A 126 -3.66 -18.11 14.12
CA ALA A 126 -4.73 -19.10 14.19
C ALA A 126 -4.17 -20.43 14.75
N ASN A 127 -4.82 -20.97 15.77
CA ASN A 127 -4.63 -22.34 16.19
C ASN A 127 -5.87 -23.13 15.76
N MET A 128 -5.73 -23.95 14.72
CA MET A 128 -6.84 -24.67 14.10
C MET A 128 -6.76 -26.16 14.44
N HIS A 129 -7.92 -26.71 14.79
CA HIS A 129 -8.19 -28.14 14.82
C HIS A 129 -9.00 -28.47 13.57
N VAL A 130 -8.37 -29.23 12.66
CA VAL A 130 -8.93 -29.65 11.38
C VAL A 130 -9.24 -31.13 11.45
#